data_AF-A0A416CRG1-F1
#
_entry.id   AF-A0A416CRG1-F1
#
_cell.length_a   1.000
_cell.length_b   1.000
_cell.length_c   1.000
_cell.angle_alpha   90.00
_cell.angle_beta   90.00
_cell.angle_gamma   90.00
#
_symmetry.space_group_name_H-M   'P 1'
#
loop_
_entity.id
_entity.type
_entity.pdbx_description
1 polymer ?
#
loop_
_entity_poly.entity_id
_entity_poly.type
_entity_poly.pdbx_seq_one_letter_code
_entity_poly.pdbx_strand_id
1 'polypeptide(L)'
;MGRVYLCLGQNAELPYYFEKAKVHIWNIEELCYFIRENAWIMEPELLTKELIDWVAQQCGLPKLAVLLNDSLKEEDCVTAFAACLFSYTGYCPQEQALQVQKILQTNAGNNETDRAKARGDYFLESGKYFRALQEYEPLMKQLTGAKPEIVGSVYHNAGCAYAGLFLFDRAAAAYEKAWKLLRDKRSAAGFLAAKRMGLSEQEYVDFLAKNPELYQISLLVEEQLKDCRQKWQGTPGQAFCASMEGALQNGSGDICQKQLADKIKELEKEYREAVS
;
A
#
# COMPACT_ATOMS: atom_id res chain seq x y z
N MET A 1 -23.06 9.00 -12.50
CA MET A 1 -23.95 9.76 -11.59
C MET A 1 -23.15 10.09 -10.35
N GLY A 2 -22.90 11.37 -10.07
CA GLY A 2 -22.14 11.78 -8.88
C GLY A 2 -22.91 11.43 -7.61
N ARG A 3 -22.27 10.74 -6.66
CA ARG A 3 -22.83 10.53 -5.32
C ARG A 3 -22.88 11.89 -4.62
N VAL A 4 -24.08 12.34 -4.27
CA VAL A 4 -24.28 13.51 -3.41
C VAL A 4 -24.04 13.03 -1.99
N TYR A 5 -22.95 13.47 -1.37
CA TYR A 5 -22.73 13.29 0.06
C TYR A 5 -23.56 14.34 0.79
N LEU A 6 -24.64 13.90 1.45
CA LEU A 6 -25.41 14.77 2.32
C LEU A 6 -24.63 14.88 3.64
N CYS A 7 -24.07 16.05 3.93
CA CYS A 7 -23.41 16.30 5.21
C CYS A 7 -24.41 16.07 6.34
N LEU A 8 -24.01 15.31 7.36
CA LEU A 8 -24.84 14.99 8.51
C LEU A 8 -24.41 15.80 9.73
N GLY A 9 -25.40 16.39 10.40
CA GLY A 9 -25.14 17.22 11.58
C GLY A 9 -24.56 18.57 11.20
N GLN A 10 -23.64 19.06 12.04
CA GLN A 10 -23.01 20.38 11.90
C GLN A 10 -21.49 20.29 12.13
N ASN A 11 -20.76 21.31 11.66
CA ASN A 11 -19.37 21.49 12.05
C ASN A 11 -19.30 21.84 13.55
N ALA A 12 -18.33 21.24 14.23
CA ALA A 12 -17.99 21.53 15.61
C ALA A 12 -17.44 22.94 15.76
N GLU A 13 -17.82 23.61 16.85
CA GLU A 13 -17.17 24.86 17.28
C GLU A 13 -15.82 24.55 17.95
N LEU A 14 -15.78 23.44 18.69
CA LEU A 14 -14.56 22.90 19.31
C LEU A 14 -14.20 21.55 18.68
N PRO A 15 -13.08 21.46 17.94
CA PRO A 15 -12.71 20.22 17.27
C PRO A 15 -12.25 19.15 18.27
N TYR A 16 -12.47 17.89 17.93
CA TYR A 16 -11.87 16.78 18.67
C TYR A 16 -10.42 16.62 18.23
N TYR A 17 -9.50 16.42 19.17
CA TYR A 17 -8.08 16.29 18.88
C TYR A 17 -7.58 14.87 19.14
N PHE A 18 -7.11 14.19 18.09
CA PHE A 18 -6.48 12.89 18.20
C PHE A 18 -4.99 13.04 18.51
N GLU A 19 -4.61 12.85 19.77
CA GLU A 19 -3.23 13.05 20.23
C GLU A 19 -2.19 12.18 19.52
N LYS A 20 -2.51 10.91 19.22
CA LYS A 20 -1.58 10.02 18.51
C LYS A 20 -1.34 10.46 17.07
N ALA A 21 -2.37 10.98 16.40
CA ALA A 21 -2.28 11.41 15.01
C ALA A 21 -1.92 12.90 14.85
N LYS A 22 -2.01 13.70 15.92
CA LYS A 22 -1.81 15.16 15.92
C LYS A 22 -2.73 15.88 14.91
N VAL A 23 -3.99 15.45 14.84
CA VAL A 23 -5.01 15.98 13.91
C VAL A 23 -6.25 16.44 14.67
N HIS A 24 -6.80 17.58 14.25
CA HIS A 24 -8.11 18.08 14.65
C HIS A 24 -9.20 17.58 13.69
N ILE A 25 -10.32 17.14 14.26
CA ILE A 25 -11.50 16.67 13.55
C ILE A 25 -12.66 17.62 13.85
N TRP A 26 -13.27 18.16 12.80
CA TRP A 26 -14.27 19.21 12.86
C TRP A 26 -15.70 18.73 12.64
N ASN A 27 -15.91 17.59 11.99
CA ASN A 27 -17.24 17.05 11.73
C ASN A 27 -17.23 15.52 11.63
N ILE A 28 -18.42 14.94 11.45
CA ILE A 28 -18.58 13.49 11.43
C ILE A 28 -17.97 12.87 10.17
N GLU A 29 -17.98 13.57 9.03
CA GLU A 29 -17.35 13.11 7.78
C GLU A 29 -15.83 13.05 7.91
N GLU A 30 -15.21 14.01 8.57
CA GLU A 30 -13.78 14.00 8.89
C GLU A 30 -13.44 12.86 9.86
N LEU A 31 -14.30 12.56 10.83
CA LEU A 31 -14.13 11.37 11.68
C LEU A 31 -14.19 10.08 10.85
N CYS A 32 -15.14 9.98 9.92
CA CYS A 32 -15.26 8.84 9.03
C CYS A 32 -14.01 8.70 8.14
N TYR A 33 -13.54 9.81 7.56
CA TYR A 33 -12.31 9.86 6.79
C TYR A 33 -11.11 9.41 7.63
N PHE A 34 -10.99 9.94 8.85
CA PHE A 34 -9.91 9.65 9.76
C PHE A 34 -9.84 8.16 10.09
N ILE A 35 -10.96 7.54 10.49
CA ILE A 35 -11.01 6.11 10.82
C ILE A 35 -10.70 5.25 9.59
N ARG A 36 -11.19 5.64 8.41
CA ARG A 36 -10.91 4.90 7.17
C ARG A 36 -9.42 4.91 6.82
N GLU A 37 -8.80 6.08 6.80
CA GLU A 37 -7.38 6.22 6.41
C GLU A 37 -6.42 5.72 7.49
N ASN A 38 -6.84 5.76 8.76
CA ASN A 38 -6.01 5.43 9.91
C ASN A 38 -6.50 4.17 10.64
N ALA A 39 -7.19 3.26 9.97
CA ALA A 39 -7.72 2.03 10.57
C ALA A 39 -6.65 1.23 11.35
N TRP A 40 -5.40 1.28 10.90
CA TRP A 40 -4.25 0.61 11.51
C TRP A 40 -3.80 1.14 12.88
N ILE A 41 -4.13 2.39 13.23
CA ILE A 41 -3.79 2.95 14.55
C ILE A 41 -5.00 2.91 15.50
N MET A 42 -6.16 2.45 15.02
CA MET A 42 -7.38 2.42 15.81
C MET A 42 -7.26 1.38 16.91
N GLU A 43 -7.48 1.82 18.13
CA GLU A 43 -7.41 1.02 19.35
C GLU A 43 -8.59 1.39 20.26
N PRO A 44 -9.03 0.50 21.16
CA PRO A 44 -10.11 0.78 22.10
C PRO A 44 -9.87 2.08 22.91
N GLU A 45 -8.62 2.38 23.26
CA GLU A 45 -8.24 3.56 24.04
C GLU A 45 -8.49 4.88 23.31
N LEU A 46 -8.57 4.87 21.98
CA LEU A 46 -8.93 6.04 21.17
C LEU A 46 -10.44 6.30 21.17
N LEU A 47 -11.25 5.30 21.53
CA LEU A 47 -12.70 5.37 21.53
C LEU A 47 -13.21 5.81 22.91
N THR A 48 -12.88 7.04 23.27
CA THR A 48 -13.20 7.57 24.60
C THR A 48 -14.64 8.03 24.70
N LYS A 49 -15.14 8.13 25.93
CA LYS A 49 -16.44 8.76 26.21
C LYS A 49 -16.48 10.21 25.73
N GLU A 50 -15.36 10.93 25.82
CA GLU A 50 -15.24 12.31 25.32
C GLU A 50 -15.47 12.42 23.82
N LEU A 51 -15.00 11.43 23.03
CA LEU A 51 -15.28 11.37 21.59
C LEU A 51 -16.78 11.21 21.33
N ILE A 52 -17.46 10.35 22.09
CA ILE A 52 -18.91 10.13 21.97
C ILE A 52 -19.68 11.39 22.35
N ASP A 53 -19.31 12.04 23.45
CA ASP A 53 -19.90 13.29 23.91
C ASP A 53 -19.69 14.40 22.87
N TRP A 54 -18.52 14.45 22.23
CA TRP A 54 -18.23 15.36 21.11
C TRP A 54 -19.15 15.10 19.90
N VAL A 55 -19.37 13.84 19.50
CA VAL A 55 -20.32 13.50 18.43
C VAL A 55 -21.75 13.96 18.78
N ALA A 56 -22.18 13.80 20.04
CA ALA A 56 -23.50 14.22 20.48
C ALA A 56 -23.66 15.75 20.47
N GLN A 57 -22.71 16.47 21.07
CA GLN A 57 -22.84 17.89 21.40
C GLN A 57 -22.32 18.79 20.29
N GLN A 58 -21.13 18.51 19.76
CA GLN A 58 -20.46 19.37 18.78
C GLN A 58 -20.96 19.09 17.37
N CYS A 59 -21.06 17.81 16.97
CA CYS A 59 -21.61 17.45 15.66
C CYS A 59 -23.14 17.48 15.60
N GLY A 60 -23.82 17.60 16.75
CA GLY A 60 -25.29 17.62 16.82
C GLY A 60 -25.95 16.27 16.50
N LEU A 61 -25.27 15.14 16.78
CA LEU A 61 -25.73 13.79 16.43
C LEU A 61 -25.95 12.90 17.68
N PRO A 62 -26.88 13.25 18.59
CA PRO A 62 -27.08 12.51 19.84
C PRO A 62 -27.55 11.07 19.64
N LYS A 63 -28.33 10.79 18.58
CA LYS A 63 -28.76 9.43 18.25
C LYS A 63 -27.58 8.54 17.86
N LEU A 64 -26.66 9.07 17.05
CA LEU A 64 -25.44 8.37 16.67
C LEU A 64 -24.56 8.12 17.89
N ALA A 65 -24.40 9.10 18.77
CA ALA A 65 -23.61 8.95 19.98
C ALA A 65 -24.09 7.78 20.86
N VAL A 66 -25.40 7.58 21.00
CA VAL A 66 -25.96 6.41 21.73
C VAL A 66 -25.56 5.11 21.05
N LEU A 67 -25.72 5.00 19.73
CA LEU A 67 -25.36 3.79 18.97
C LEU A 67 -23.85 3.48 19.04
N LEU A 68 -23.01 4.52 18.97
CA LEU A 68 -21.56 4.39 19.11
C LEU A 68 -21.19 3.93 20.52
N ASN A 69 -21.86 4.45 21.55
CA ASN A 69 -21.65 4.04 22.93
C ASN A 69 -22.08 2.59 23.18
N ASP A 70 -23.15 2.13 22.53
CA ASP A 70 -23.55 0.72 22.58
C ASP A 70 -22.54 -0.19 21.89
N SER A 71 -21.95 0.27 20.77
CA SER A 71 -20.90 -0.46 20.05
C SER A 71 -19.65 -0.69 20.90
N LEU A 72 -19.38 0.15 21.91
CA LEU A 72 -18.25 -0.02 22.82
C LEU A 72 -18.41 -1.20 23.79
N LYS A 73 -19.61 -1.77 23.91
CA LYS A 73 -19.88 -2.93 24.79
C LYS A 73 -19.59 -4.26 24.11
N GLU A 74 -19.39 -4.25 22.79
CA GLU A 74 -19.06 -5.44 22.00
C GLU A 74 -17.62 -5.90 22.27
N GLU A 75 -17.36 -7.20 22.06
CA GLU A 75 -16.02 -7.78 22.25
C GLU A 75 -14.98 -7.16 21.29
N ASP A 76 -15.37 -6.94 20.03
CA ASP A 76 -14.60 -6.17 19.04
C ASP A 76 -15.18 -4.76 18.88
N CYS A 77 -15.01 -3.96 19.94
CA CYS A 77 -15.58 -2.62 20.04
C CYS A 77 -15.11 -1.68 18.93
N VAL A 78 -13.87 -1.81 18.45
CA VAL A 78 -13.31 -0.92 17.41
C VAL A 78 -13.95 -1.19 16.06
N THR A 79 -14.06 -2.46 15.68
CA THR A 79 -14.73 -2.84 14.43
C THR A 79 -16.22 -2.49 14.49
N ALA A 80 -16.89 -2.76 15.62
CA ALA A 80 -18.30 -2.43 15.82
C ALA A 80 -18.54 -0.91 15.72
N PHE A 81 -17.70 -0.09 16.35
CA PHE A 81 -17.77 1.36 16.29
C PHE A 81 -17.65 1.88 14.85
N ALA A 82 -16.65 1.42 14.10
CA ALA A 82 -16.44 1.85 12.71
C ALA A 82 -17.60 1.40 11.80
N ALA A 83 -18.10 0.17 11.99
CA ALA A 83 -19.26 -0.35 11.26
C ALA A 83 -20.52 0.49 11.51
N CYS A 84 -20.80 0.81 12.79
CA CYS A 84 -21.91 1.66 13.19
C CYS A 84 -21.80 3.05 12.55
N LEU A 85 -20.61 3.68 12.65
CA LEU A 85 -20.36 5.00 12.10
C LEU A 85 -20.57 5.04 10.58
N PHE A 86 -19.98 4.12 9.81
CA PHE A 86 -20.13 4.10 8.36
C PHE A 86 -21.55 3.77 7.91
N SER A 87 -22.24 2.87 8.62
CA SER A 87 -23.63 2.51 8.33
C SER A 87 -24.57 3.69 8.56
N TYR A 88 -24.40 4.41 9.68
CA TYR A 88 -25.23 5.58 10.01
C TYR A 88 -25.00 6.73 9.05
N THR A 89 -23.74 7.00 8.69
CA THR A 89 -23.37 8.15 7.87
C THR A 89 -23.53 7.92 6.37
N GLY A 90 -23.48 6.66 5.92
CA GLY A 90 -23.42 6.33 4.50
C GLY A 90 -22.15 6.84 3.80
N TYR A 91 -21.10 7.19 4.57
CA TYR A 91 -19.89 7.83 4.06
C TYR A 91 -19.08 6.94 3.10
N CYS A 92 -18.98 5.63 3.40
CA CYS A 92 -18.24 4.68 2.59
C CYS A 92 -19.18 3.74 1.82
N PRO A 93 -18.89 3.39 0.55
CA PRO A 93 -19.51 2.21 -0.07
C PRO A 93 -19.22 0.95 0.75
N GLN A 94 -20.15 0.00 0.70
CA GLN A 94 -20.11 -1.22 1.52
C GLN A 94 -18.80 -2.01 1.37
N GLU A 95 -18.24 -2.10 0.16
CA GLU A 95 -16.95 -2.76 -0.09
C GLU A 95 -15.80 -2.12 0.68
N GLN A 96 -15.74 -0.78 0.70
CA GLN A 96 -14.70 -0.04 1.45
C GLN A 96 -14.89 -0.19 2.96
N ALA A 97 -16.14 -0.15 3.44
CA ALA A 97 -16.43 -0.37 4.86
C ALA A 97 -16.00 -1.77 5.31
N LEU A 98 -16.23 -2.80 4.49
CA LEU A 98 -15.79 -4.17 4.75
C LEU A 98 -14.26 -4.31 4.74
N GLN A 99 -13.56 -3.58 3.86
CA GLN A 99 -12.09 -3.55 3.87
C GLN A 99 -11.56 -2.96 5.18
N VAL A 100 -12.13 -1.84 5.64
CA VAL A 100 -11.74 -1.23 6.93
C VAL A 100 -12.01 -2.18 8.09
N GLN A 101 -13.18 -2.84 8.13
CA GLN A 101 -13.50 -3.82 9.18
C GLN A 101 -12.49 -4.97 9.23
N LYS A 102 -12.07 -5.50 8.08
CA LYS A 102 -11.02 -6.55 8.03
C LYS A 102 -9.70 -6.06 8.60
N ILE A 103 -9.32 -4.81 8.33
CA ILE A 103 -8.11 -4.21 8.90
C ILE A 103 -8.25 -4.11 10.43
N LEU A 104 -9.36 -3.61 10.94
CA LEU A 104 -9.61 -3.46 12.38
C LEU A 104 -9.58 -4.81 13.11
N GLN A 105 -10.22 -5.83 12.56
CA GLN A 105 -10.16 -7.21 13.07
C GLN A 105 -8.74 -7.78 13.07
N THR A 106 -7.95 -7.46 12.04
CA THR A 106 -6.53 -7.87 11.99
C THR A 106 -5.70 -7.14 13.04
N ASN A 107 -6.08 -5.92 13.45
CA ASN A 107 -5.35 -5.19 14.48
C ASN A 107 -5.67 -5.65 15.90
N ALA A 108 -6.85 -6.23 16.12
CA ALA A 108 -7.29 -6.70 17.42
C ALA A 108 -6.34 -7.78 17.96
N GLY A 109 -5.63 -7.48 19.06
CA GLY A 109 -4.75 -8.43 19.75
C GLY A 109 -3.33 -8.57 19.18
N ASN A 110 -3.00 -7.88 18.09
CA ASN A 110 -1.64 -7.89 17.53
C ASN A 110 -0.74 -6.84 18.22
N ASN A 111 0.52 -7.20 18.43
CA ASN A 111 1.52 -6.25 18.94
C ASN A 111 1.89 -5.21 17.86
N GLU A 112 2.56 -4.13 18.26
CA GLU A 112 2.94 -3.02 17.36
C GLU A 112 3.71 -3.48 16.12
N THR A 113 4.62 -4.43 16.30
CA THR A 113 5.45 -4.99 15.21
C THR A 113 4.60 -5.72 14.18
N ASP A 114 3.68 -6.57 14.65
CA ASP A 114 2.79 -7.34 13.78
C ASP A 114 1.80 -6.43 13.05
N ARG A 115 1.31 -5.37 13.72
CA ARG A 115 0.46 -4.34 13.10
C ARG A 115 1.19 -3.53 12.04
N ALA A 116 2.42 -3.09 12.32
CA ALA A 116 3.24 -2.37 11.34
C ALA A 116 3.54 -3.25 10.11
N LYS A 117 3.83 -4.54 10.31
CA LYS A 117 4.03 -5.47 9.20
C LYS A 117 2.77 -5.63 8.37
N ALA A 118 1.63 -5.89 9.01
CA ALA A 118 0.35 -6.07 8.34
C ALA A 118 -0.08 -4.80 7.58
N ARG A 119 0.17 -3.61 8.14
CA ARG A 119 -0.02 -2.32 7.45
C ARG A 119 0.86 -2.18 6.22
N GLY A 120 2.14 -2.54 6.33
CA GLY A 120 3.06 -2.59 5.19
C GLY A 120 2.57 -3.54 4.10
N ASP A 121 2.13 -4.75 4.48
CA ASP A 121 1.62 -5.78 3.55
C ASP A 121 0.39 -5.27 2.80
N TYR A 122 -0.53 -4.62 3.50
CA TYR A 122 -1.70 -3.99 2.88
C TYR A 122 -1.33 -2.89 1.88
N PHE A 123 -0.38 -2.01 2.22
CA PHE A 123 0.08 -0.98 1.29
C PHE A 123 0.78 -1.57 0.07
N LEU A 124 1.57 -2.62 0.24
CA LEU A 124 2.22 -3.34 -0.84
C LEU A 124 1.20 -3.97 -1.80
N GLU A 125 0.21 -4.70 -1.26
CA GLU A 125 -0.87 -5.31 -2.05
C GLU A 125 -1.73 -4.28 -2.77
N SER A 126 -1.86 -3.08 -2.19
CA SER A 126 -2.59 -1.94 -2.78
C SER A 126 -1.77 -1.14 -3.79
N GLY A 127 -0.51 -1.52 -4.08
CA GLY A 127 0.37 -0.81 -5.01
C GLY A 127 0.98 0.50 -4.47
N LYS A 128 0.79 0.81 -3.18
CA LYS A 128 1.32 2.02 -2.51
C LYS A 128 2.72 1.74 -1.96
N TYR A 129 3.67 1.51 -2.86
CA TYR A 129 4.99 0.99 -2.53
C TYR A 129 5.79 1.88 -1.57
N PHE A 130 5.70 3.21 -1.71
CA PHE A 130 6.41 4.12 -0.81
C PHE A 130 5.89 4.02 0.63
N ARG A 131 4.56 4.00 0.81
CA ARG A 131 3.93 3.80 2.12
C ARG A 131 4.29 2.45 2.73
N ALA A 132 4.33 1.39 1.92
CA ALA A 132 4.78 0.08 2.37
C ALA A 132 6.22 0.13 2.93
N LEU A 133 7.13 0.84 2.26
CA LEU A 133 8.51 1.01 2.73
C LEU A 133 8.62 1.85 4.01
N GLN A 134 7.75 2.85 4.21
CA GLN A 134 7.70 3.60 5.47
C GLN A 134 7.40 2.70 6.67
N GLU A 135 6.69 1.59 6.47
CA GLU A 135 6.44 0.58 7.51
C GLU A 135 7.57 -0.44 7.64
N TYR A 136 8.07 -0.95 6.52
CA TYR A 136 9.09 -2.01 6.55
C TYR A 136 10.47 -1.53 6.97
N GLU A 137 10.91 -0.33 6.55
CA GLU A 137 12.27 0.13 6.86
C GLU A 137 12.55 0.30 8.37
N PRO A 138 11.62 0.86 9.18
CA PRO A 138 11.76 0.85 10.63
C PRO A 138 11.79 -0.57 11.20
N LEU A 139 10.90 -1.46 10.75
CA LEU A 139 10.86 -2.86 11.19
C LEU A 139 12.17 -3.59 10.90
N MET A 140 12.75 -3.38 9.73
CA MET A 140 14.04 -3.96 9.33
C MET A 140 15.20 -3.59 10.26
N LYS A 141 15.12 -2.43 10.95
CA LYS A 141 16.09 -1.95 11.93
C LYS A 141 15.78 -2.46 13.35
N GLN A 142 14.51 -2.60 13.70
CA GLN A 142 14.05 -2.97 15.04
C GLN A 142 14.04 -4.48 15.30
N LEU A 143 13.89 -5.31 14.27
CA LEU A 143 13.77 -6.76 14.39
C LEU A 143 15.09 -7.50 14.71
N THR A 144 16.05 -6.85 15.38
CA THR A 144 17.28 -7.50 15.84
C THR A 144 16.96 -8.56 16.91
N GLY A 145 17.12 -9.84 16.56
CA GLY A 145 16.82 -10.98 17.45
C GLY A 145 15.44 -11.62 17.26
N ALA A 146 14.62 -11.11 16.32
CA ALA A 146 13.38 -11.77 15.94
C ALA A 146 13.63 -13.08 15.15
N LYS A 147 12.60 -13.91 15.04
CA LYS A 147 12.64 -15.16 14.27
C LYS A 147 13.03 -14.88 12.80
N PRO A 148 13.97 -15.64 12.20
CA PRO A 148 14.42 -15.44 10.82
C PRO A 148 13.29 -15.38 9.79
N GLU A 149 12.19 -16.10 10.03
CA GLU A 149 11.02 -16.16 9.16
C GLU A 149 10.30 -14.80 9.08
N ILE A 150 10.15 -14.13 10.22
CA ILE A 150 9.49 -12.81 10.30
C ILE A 150 10.37 -11.77 9.62
N VAL A 151 11.65 -11.75 9.98
CA VAL A 151 12.64 -10.84 9.39
C VAL A 151 12.69 -11.05 7.87
N GLY A 152 12.88 -12.30 7.44
CA GLY A 152 12.95 -12.64 6.03
C GLY A 152 11.71 -12.24 5.24
N SER A 153 10.50 -12.42 5.80
CA SER A 153 9.26 -11.98 5.15
C SER A 153 9.19 -10.46 4.99
N VAL A 154 9.61 -9.68 6.00
CA VAL A 154 9.66 -8.20 5.89
C VAL A 154 10.65 -7.77 4.81
N TYR A 155 11.84 -8.36 4.77
CA TYR A 155 12.83 -8.06 3.74
C TYR A 155 12.34 -8.45 2.33
N HIS A 156 11.61 -9.56 2.19
CA HIS A 156 11.04 -9.97 0.90
C HIS A 156 10.03 -8.93 0.40
N ASN A 157 9.10 -8.52 1.27
CA ASN A 157 8.06 -7.57 0.92
C ASN A 157 8.63 -6.17 0.65
N ALA A 158 9.64 -5.74 1.41
CA ALA A 158 10.40 -4.53 1.10
C ALA A 158 11.08 -4.63 -0.28
N GLY A 159 11.63 -5.81 -0.63
CA GLY A 159 12.17 -6.09 -1.97
C GLY A 159 11.13 -5.90 -3.08
N CYS A 160 9.91 -6.40 -2.88
CA CYS A 160 8.79 -6.18 -3.80
C CYS A 160 8.45 -4.68 -3.95
N ALA A 161 8.38 -3.95 -2.84
CA ALA A 161 8.09 -2.52 -2.85
C ALA A 161 9.20 -1.72 -3.58
N TYR A 162 10.47 -2.00 -3.30
CA TYR A 162 11.60 -1.37 -4.01
C TYR A 162 11.57 -1.69 -5.51
N ALA A 163 11.26 -2.94 -5.90
CA ALA A 163 11.16 -3.33 -7.30
C ALA A 163 9.99 -2.61 -8.00
N GLY A 164 8.85 -2.44 -7.33
CA GLY A 164 7.70 -1.66 -7.82
C GLY A 164 8.02 -0.17 -8.03
N LEU A 165 9.00 0.36 -7.30
CA LEU A 165 9.54 1.71 -7.49
C LEU A 165 10.75 1.77 -8.43
N PHE A 166 11.07 0.67 -9.12
CA PHE A 166 12.24 0.56 -10.02
C PHE A 166 13.61 0.76 -9.34
N LEU A 167 13.67 0.61 -8.01
CA LEU A 167 14.89 0.72 -7.21
C LEU A 167 15.60 -0.63 -7.13
N PHE A 168 16.04 -1.15 -8.28
CA PHE A 168 16.47 -2.54 -8.43
C PHE A 168 17.67 -2.94 -7.56
N ASP A 169 18.63 -2.05 -7.32
CA ASP A 169 19.75 -2.35 -6.42
C ASP A 169 19.31 -2.58 -4.98
N ARG A 170 18.38 -1.74 -4.49
CA ARG A 170 17.79 -1.89 -3.15
C ARG A 170 16.91 -3.13 -3.07
N ALA A 171 16.12 -3.38 -4.12
CA ALA A 171 15.31 -4.59 -4.22
C ALA A 171 16.17 -5.85 -4.15
N ALA A 172 17.27 -5.90 -4.91
CA ALA A 172 18.20 -7.02 -4.90
C ALA A 172 18.80 -7.24 -3.51
N ALA A 173 19.29 -6.18 -2.85
CA ALA A 173 19.83 -6.29 -1.49
C ALA A 173 18.80 -6.81 -0.48
N ALA A 174 17.55 -6.35 -0.57
CA ALA A 174 16.47 -6.78 0.30
C ALA A 174 16.09 -8.26 0.06
N TYR A 175 15.91 -8.66 -1.20
CA TYR A 175 15.63 -10.04 -1.57
C TYR A 175 16.77 -10.99 -1.22
N GLU A 176 18.03 -10.59 -1.40
CA GLU A 176 19.18 -11.41 -1.04
C GLU A 176 19.18 -11.70 0.47
N LYS A 177 18.89 -10.69 1.29
CA LYS A 177 18.79 -10.86 2.74
C LYS A 177 17.60 -11.74 3.12
N ALA A 178 16.45 -11.55 2.48
CA ALA A 178 15.30 -12.44 2.65
C ALA A 178 15.63 -13.89 2.29
N TRP A 179 16.29 -14.12 1.16
CA TRP A 179 16.68 -15.45 0.69
C TRP A 179 17.68 -16.11 1.65
N LYS A 180 18.65 -15.37 2.18
CA LYS A 180 19.61 -15.88 3.17
C LYS A 180 18.93 -16.33 4.48
N LEU A 181 17.83 -15.67 4.86
CA LEU A 181 17.05 -15.99 6.06
C LEU A 181 16.03 -17.12 5.83
N LEU A 182 15.24 -17.02 4.76
CA LEU A 182 14.13 -17.93 4.46
C LEU A 182 14.54 -19.20 3.71
N ARG A 183 15.66 -19.13 2.98
CA ARG A 183 16.13 -20.18 2.05
C ARG A 183 15.08 -20.62 1.03
N ASP A 184 14.18 -19.71 0.65
CA ASP A 184 13.08 -20.01 -0.27
C ASP A 184 13.39 -19.59 -1.73
N LYS A 185 12.75 -20.29 -2.67
CA LYS A 185 12.93 -20.04 -4.10
C LYS A 185 12.37 -18.68 -4.54
N ARG A 186 11.33 -18.19 -3.86
CA ARG A 186 10.66 -16.93 -4.21
C ARG A 186 11.58 -15.73 -4.01
N SER A 187 12.26 -15.65 -2.87
CA SER A 187 13.20 -14.56 -2.60
C SER A 187 14.44 -14.64 -3.50
N ALA A 188 14.92 -15.86 -3.81
CA ALA A 188 16.01 -16.05 -4.76
C ALA A 188 15.65 -15.60 -6.19
N ALA A 189 14.44 -15.94 -6.65
CA ALA A 189 13.95 -15.49 -7.95
C ALA A 189 13.78 -13.96 -7.99
N GLY A 190 13.23 -13.35 -6.92
CA GLY A 190 13.14 -11.89 -6.81
C GLY A 190 14.51 -11.21 -6.82
N PHE A 191 15.51 -11.77 -6.13
CA PHE A 191 16.88 -11.29 -6.15
C PHE A 191 17.48 -11.31 -7.57
N LEU A 192 17.35 -12.43 -8.28
CA LEU A 192 17.85 -12.57 -9.65
C LEU A 192 17.11 -11.68 -10.63
N ALA A 193 15.79 -11.54 -10.50
CA ALA A 193 15.00 -10.63 -11.33
C ALA A 193 15.43 -9.18 -11.12
N ALA A 194 15.62 -8.74 -9.87
CA ALA A 194 16.11 -7.40 -9.57
C ALA A 194 17.53 -7.17 -10.13
N LYS A 195 18.44 -8.14 -9.98
CA LYS A 195 19.77 -8.07 -10.63
C LYS A 195 19.68 -8.01 -12.15
N ARG A 196 18.80 -8.80 -12.76
CA ARG A 196 18.60 -8.84 -14.21
C ARG A 196 18.06 -7.52 -14.77
N MET A 197 17.24 -6.81 -14.00
CA MET A 197 16.68 -5.50 -14.38
C MET A 197 17.66 -4.34 -14.12
N GLY A 198 18.51 -4.45 -13.09
CA GLY A 198 19.47 -3.39 -12.73
C GLY A 198 20.82 -3.47 -13.46
N LEU A 199 21.26 -4.66 -13.87
CA LEU A 199 22.54 -4.89 -14.54
C LEU A 199 22.41 -4.89 -16.05
N SER A 200 23.51 -4.58 -16.74
CA SER A 200 23.64 -4.91 -18.16
C SER A 200 23.66 -6.43 -18.38
N GLU A 201 23.41 -6.85 -19.62
CA GLU A 201 23.41 -8.28 -19.98
C GLU A 201 24.75 -8.95 -19.66
N GLN A 202 25.87 -8.31 -19.99
CA GLN A 202 27.20 -8.84 -19.71
C GLN A 202 27.46 -8.97 -18.20
N GLU A 203 27.14 -7.93 -17.42
CA GLU A 203 27.32 -7.95 -15.96
C GLU A 203 26.45 -9.03 -15.29
N TYR A 204 25.24 -9.26 -15.81
CA TYR A 204 24.36 -10.31 -15.32
C TYR A 204 24.91 -11.71 -15.61
N VAL A 205 25.43 -11.94 -16.82
CA VAL A 205 26.09 -13.21 -17.20
C VAL A 205 27.33 -13.45 -16.33
N ASP A 206 28.17 -12.43 -16.15
CA ASP A 206 29.36 -12.50 -15.29
C ASP A 206 28.98 -12.78 -13.83
N PHE A 207 27.87 -12.21 -13.36
CA PHE A 207 27.32 -12.47 -12.04
C PHE A 207 26.87 -13.93 -11.91
N LEU A 208 26.13 -14.48 -12.87
CA LEU A 208 25.70 -15.88 -12.83
C LEU A 208 26.86 -16.87 -12.91
N ALA A 209 27.89 -16.56 -13.72
CA ALA A 209 29.10 -17.38 -13.80
C ALA A 209 29.83 -17.50 -12.45
N LYS A 210 29.74 -16.47 -11.60
CA LYS A 210 30.31 -16.46 -10.25
C LYS A 210 29.42 -17.12 -9.19
N ASN A 211 28.15 -17.38 -9.48
CA ASN A 211 27.16 -17.92 -8.54
C ASN A 211 26.40 -19.11 -9.19
N PRO A 212 27.08 -20.24 -9.46
CA PRO A 212 26.51 -21.36 -10.20
C PRO A 212 25.29 -22.01 -9.52
N GLU A 213 25.16 -21.88 -8.21
CA GLU A 213 24.01 -22.35 -7.43
C GLU A 213 22.68 -21.66 -7.80
N LEU A 214 22.77 -20.47 -8.41
CA LEU A 214 21.62 -19.70 -8.87
C LEU A 214 21.15 -20.08 -10.28
N TYR A 215 21.91 -20.91 -11.02
CA TYR A 215 21.65 -21.19 -12.43
C TYR A 215 20.26 -21.78 -12.71
N GLN A 216 19.81 -22.73 -11.89
CA GLN A 216 18.46 -23.30 -12.08
C GLN A 216 17.35 -22.25 -11.86
N ILE A 217 17.58 -21.31 -10.95
CA ILE A 217 16.64 -20.23 -10.64
C ILE A 217 16.68 -19.17 -11.74
N SER A 218 17.85 -18.88 -12.32
CA SER A 218 17.97 -17.93 -13.43
C SER A 218 17.21 -18.39 -14.66
N LEU A 219 17.19 -19.69 -14.98
CA LEU A 219 16.38 -20.23 -16.06
C LEU A 219 14.88 -19.94 -15.88
N LEU A 220 14.38 -20.11 -14.65
CA LEU A 220 12.99 -19.80 -14.32
C LEU A 220 12.69 -18.30 -14.43
N VAL A 221 13.62 -17.43 -14.01
CA VAL A 221 13.46 -15.97 -14.16
C VAL A 221 13.45 -15.57 -15.64
N GLU A 222 14.33 -16.13 -16.47
CA GLU A 222 14.36 -15.84 -17.91
C GLU A 222 13.09 -16.33 -18.63
N GLU A 223 12.54 -17.48 -18.24
CA GLU A 223 11.23 -17.95 -18.72
C GLU A 223 10.11 -16.97 -18.34
N GLN A 224 10.05 -16.54 -17.08
CA GLN A 224 9.06 -15.54 -16.63
C GLN A 224 9.21 -14.21 -17.38
N LEU A 225 10.44 -13.75 -17.62
CA LEU A 225 10.69 -12.54 -18.39
C LEU A 225 10.23 -12.68 -19.83
N LYS A 226 10.44 -13.85 -20.45
CA LYS A 226 9.94 -14.14 -21.79
C LYS A 226 8.41 -14.07 -21.84
N ASP A 227 7.73 -14.67 -20.87
CA ASP A 227 6.26 -14.61 -20.76
C ASP A 227 5.76 -13.17 -20.57
N CYS A 228 6.42 -12.40 -19.70
CA CYS A 228 6.10 -10.98 -19.49
C CYS A 228 6.29 -10.16 -20.77
N ARG A 229 7.38 -10.39 -21.51
CA ARG A 229 7.60 -9.72 -22.83
C ARG A 229 6.53 -10.11 -23.83
N GLN A 230 6.12 -11.37 -23.88
CA GLN A 230 5.05 -11.82 -24.78
C GLN A 230 3.71 -11.17 -24.43
N LYS A 231 3.35 -11.11 -23.14
CA LYS A 231 2.14 -10.40 -22.67
C LYS A 231 2.20 -8.91 -23.03
N TRP A 232 3.36 -8.28 -22.88
CA TRP A 232 3.57 -6.88 -23.24
C TRP A 232 3.28 -6.60 -24.72
N GLN A 233 3.62 -7.50 -25.64
CA GLN A 233 3.34 -7.35 -27.07
C GLN A 233 1.85 -7.14 -27.40
N GLY A 234 0.94 -7.65 -26.55
CA GLY A 234 -0.50 -7.49 -26.73
C GLY A 234 -1.10 -6.24 -26.09
N THR A 235 -0.29 -5.36 -25.50
CA THR A 235 -0.79 -4.22 -24.72
C THR A 235 -0.94 -2.95 -25.57
N PRO A 236 -1.86 -2.04 -25.20
CA PRO A 236 -1.92 -0.71 -25.80
C PRO A 236 -0.61 0.07 -25.68
N GLY A 237 0.15 -0.17 -24.60
CA GLY A 237 1.45 0.48 -24.37
C GLY A 237 2.49 0.08 -25.43
N GLN A 238 2.57 -1.20 -25.80
CA GLN A 238 3.47 -1.62 -26.87
C GLN A 238 3.05 -1.04 -28.23
N ALA A 239 1.75 -1.06 -28.53
CA ALA A 239 1.22 -0.49 -29.78
C ALA A 239 1.53 1.02 -29.89
N PHE A 240 1.45 1.73 -28.75
CA PHE A 240 1.87 3.12 -28.66
C PHE A 240 3.36 3.27 -28.99
N CYS A 241 4.26 2.50 -28.36
CA CYS A 241 5.69 2.57 -28.66
C CYS A 241 6.01 2.28 -30.15
N ALA A 242 5.40 1.24 -30.73
CA ALA A 242 5.60 0.91 -32.14
C ALA A 242 5.11 2.01 -33.09
N SER A 243 3.96 2.63 -32.79
CA SER A 243 3.45 3.78 -33.54
C SER A 243 4.41 4.97 -33.49
N MET A 244 5.05 5.18 -32.34
CA MET A 244 5.99 6.27 -32.13
C MET A 244 7.31 6.06 -32.89
N GLU A 245 7.84 4.85 -32.88
CA GLU A 245 9.02 4.48 -33.68
C GLU A 245 8.78 4.70 -35.17
N GLY A 246 7.62 4.27 -35.69
CA GLY A 246 7.24 4.51 -37.09
C GLY A 246 7.05 6.00 -37.42
N ALA A 247 6.47 6.79 -36.51
CA ALA A 247 6.29 8.23 -36.70
C ALA A 247 7.63 9.00 -36.75
N LEU A 248 8.60 8.61 -35.92
CA LEU A 248 9.96 9.17 -35.91
C LEU A 248 10.70 8.87 -37.22
N GLN A 249 10.53 7.67 -37.78
CA GLN A 249 11.14 7.29 -39.06
C GLN A 249 10.53 8.04 -40.25
N ASN A 250 9.25 8.42 -40.18
CA ASN A 250 8.50 9.06 -41.27
C ASN A 250 8.54 10.60 -41.23
N GLY A 251 9.29 11.22 -40.32
CA GLY A 251 9.46 12.68 -40.25
C GLY A 251 8.32 13.46 -39.59
N SER A 252 7.38 12.78 -38.90
CA SER A 252 6.23 13.39 -38.22
C SER A 252 6.56 13.83 -36.78
N GLY A 253 7.66 14.57 -36.60
CA GLY A 253 8.28 14.86 -35.30
C GLY A 253 7.39 15.60 -34.29
N ASP A 254 6.66 16.63 -34.72
CA ASP A 254 5.92 17.51 -33.80
C ASP A 254 4.67 16.84 -33.18
N ILE A 255 3.93 16.07 -33.97
CA ILE A 255 2.75 15.32 -33.51
C ILE A 255 3.19 14.20 -32.54
N CYS A 256 4.32 13.56 -32.86
CA CYS A 256 4.96 12.55 -32.03
C CYS A 256 5.34 13.13 -30.66
N GLN A 257 6.01 14.28 -30.61
CA GLN A 257 6.39 14.92 -29.34
C GLN A 257 5.20 15.21 -28.42
N LYS A 258 4.08 15.70 -28.97
CA LYS A 258 2.89 15.98 -28.16
C LYS A 258 2.27 14.71 -27.57
N GLN A 259 2.13 13.66 -28.37
CA GLN A 259 1.60 12.37 -27.90
C GLN A 259 2.51 11.73 -26.84
N LEU A 260 3.84 11.83 -27.00
CA LEU A 260 4.81 11.39 -26.00
C LEU A 260 4.62 12.15 -24.68
N ALA A 261 4.52 13.48 -24.75
CA ALA A 261 4.36 14.32 -23.57
C ALA A 261 3.08 14.00 -22.80
N ASP A 262 1.97 13.76 -23.49
CA ASP A 262 0.71 13.36 -22.87
C ASP A 262 0.82 11.98 -22.20
N LYS A 263 1.49 11.01 -22.85
CA LYS A 263 1.72 9.69 -22.25
C LYS A 263 2.63 9.76 -21.02
N ILE A 264 3.67 10.60 -21.05
CA ILE A 264 4.55 10.82 -19.90
C ILE A 264 3.75 11.38 -18.72
N LYS A 265 2.85 12.36 -18.95
CA LYS A 265 2.00 12.91 -17.88
C LYS A 265 1.07 11.86 -17.26
N GLU A 266 0.53 10.96 -18.07
CA GLU A 266 -0.28 9.83 -17.59
C GLU A 266 0.55 8.91 -16.68
N LEU A 267 1.73 8.49 -17.14
CA LEU A 267 2.64 7.64 -16.36
C LEU A 267 3.14 8.33 -15.09
N GLU A 268 3.43 9.63 -15.15
CA GLU A 268 3.77 10.42 -13.96
C GLU A 268 2.63 10.44 -12.94
N LYS A 269 1.38 10.53 -13.40
CA LYS A 269 0.22 10.49 -12.51
C LYS A 269 0.10 9.12 -11.84
N GLU A 270 0.19 8.04 -12.61
CA GLU A 270 0.19 6.66 -12.09
C GLU A 270 1.32 6.46 -11.07
N TYR A 271 2.53 6.93 -11.37
CA TYR A 271 3.66 6.85 -10.45
C TYR A 271 3.42 7.66 -9.17
N ARG A 272 2.85 8.87 -9.27
CA ARG A 272 2.51 9.68 -8.10
C ARG A 272 1.50 8.96 -7.19
N GLU A 273 0.53 8.23 -7.75
CA GLU A 273 -0.41 7.44 -6.96
C GLU A 273 0.28 6.31 -6.18
N ALA A 274 1.34 5.70 -6.74
CA ALA A 274 2.13 4.67 -6.07
C ALA A 274 3.06 5.22 -4.95
N VAL A 275 3.43 6.51 -5.05
CA VAL A 275 4.32 7.19 -4.09
C VAL A 275 3.55 8.01 -3.05
N SER A 276 2.28 8.35 -3.31
CA SER A 276 1.39 9.11 -2.41
C SER A 276 0.79 8.27 -1.29
#